data_AF-A0A323VBV4-F1
#
_entry.id   AF-A0A323VBV4-F1
#
_cell.length_a   1.000
_cell.length_b   1.000
_cell.length_c   1.000
_cell.angle_alpha   90.00
_cell.angle_beta   90.00
_cell.angle_gamma   90.00
#
_symmetry.space_group_name_H-M   'P 1'
#
loop_
_entity.id
_entity.type
_entity.pdbx_description
1 polymer ?
#
loop_
_entity_poly.entity_id
_entity_poly.type
_entity_poly.pdbx_seq_one_letter_code
_entity_poly.pdbx_strand_id
1 'polypeptide(L)'
;PLAAANAALPWPDQPHLLLWQALTTLREHRGDGHLASLLQHELLGLPALVLTAAAGTTSAEWLQRARGWSPEEWAAAGDALTDRGLVSGEELTAEGRAVRAAVEDDTDRLAQGPWAALGDAGCDRLAELLGPVRHAIVAIGDWPAHNPIGVPEPA
;
A
#
# COMPACT_ATOMS: atom_id res chain seq x y z
N PRO A 1 -13.42 -0.81 -9.44
CA PRO A 1 -12.76 -1.27 -8.19
C PRO A 1 -12.33 -2.73 -8.30
N LEU A 2 -11.07 -3.04 -8.00
CA LEU A 2 -10.50 -4.39 -8.10
C LEU A 2 -11.08 -5.33 -7.05
N ALA A 3 -11.44 -4.83 -5.88
CA ALA A 3 -12.03 -5.64 -4.82
C ALA A 3 -13.37 -6.24 -5.24
N ALA A 4 -14.25 -5.42 -5.83
CA ALA A 4 -15.55 -5.85 -6.31
C ALA A 4 -15.43 -6.88 -7.43
N ALA A 5 -14.46 -6.70 -8.33
CA ALA A 5 -14.18 -7.68 -9.40
C ALA A 5 -13.68 -9.02 -8.82
N ASN A 6 -12.77 -8.98 -7.83
CA ASN A 6 -12.28 -10.19 -7.16
C ASN A 6 -13.37 -10.90 -6.35
N ALA A 7 -14.23 -10.16 -5.66
CA ALA A 7 -15.33 -10.72 -4.88
C ALA A 7 -16.42 -11.38 -5.74
N ALA A 8 -16.52 -10.99 -7.02
CA ALA A 8 -17.47 -11.56 -7.97
C ALA A 8 -17.00 -12.88 -8.60
N LEU A 9 -15.73 -13.25 -8.42
CA LEU A 9 -15.21 -14.53 -8.92
C LEU A 9 -15.78 -15.71 -8.10
N PRO A 10 -15.98 -16.89 -8.71
CA PRO A 10 -16.35 -18.09 -7.99
C PRO A 10 -15.34 -18.42 -6.89
N TRP A 11 -15.82 -18.80 -5.70
CA TRP A 11 -14.96 -19.25 -4.63
C TRP A 11 -14.31 -20.59 -4.97
N PRO A 12 -12.98 -20.73 -4.86
CA PRO A 12 -12.31 -22.01 -5.03
C PRO A 12 -12.70 -23.02 -3.93
N ASP A 13 -12.82 -24.31 -4.29
CA ASP A 13 -13.13 -25.37 -3.32
C ASP A 13 -11.95 -25.69 -2.39
N GLN A 14 -10.71 -25.53 -2.88
CA GLN A 14 -9.53 -25.86 -2.11
C GLN A 14 -9.30 -24.81 -1.01
N PRO A 15 -9.18 -25.19 0.28
CA PRO A 15 -9.12 -24.24 1.39
C PRO A 15 -8.01 -23.18 1.28
N HIS A 16 -6.83 -23.56 0.77
CA HIS A 16 -5.71 -22.64 0.60
C HIS A 16 -5.95 -21.63 -0.53
N LEU A 17 -6.67 -22.02 -1.59
CA LEU A 17 -7.05 -21.12 -2.68
C LEU A 17 -8.20 -20.19 -2.25
N LEU A 18 -9.14 -20.69 -1.45
CA LEU A 18 -10.19 -19.87 -0.85
C LEU A 18 -9.58 -18.79 0.05
N LEU A 19 -8.64 -19.17 0.93
CA LEU A 19 -7.93 -18.23 1.78
C LEU A 19 -7.18 -17.18 0.96
N TRP A 20 -6.44 -17.61 -0.07
CA TRP A 20 -5.75 -16.70 -0.98
C TRP A 20 -6.70 -15.70 -1.66
N GLN A 21 -7.85 -16.18 -2.17
CA GLN A 21 -8.86 -15.32 -2.81
C GLN A 21 -9.45 -14.30 -1.81
N ALA A 22 -9.74 -14.72 -0.58
CA ALA A 22 -10.29 -13.86 0.45
C ALA A 22 -9.29 -12.76 0.86
N LEU A 23 -8.04 -13.12 1.13
CA LEU A 23 -6.98 -12.16 1.48
C LEU A 23 -6.68 -11.21 0.32
N THR A 24 -6.67 -11.71 -0.91
CA THR A 24 -6.50 -10.89 -2.11
C THR A 24 -7.64 -9.87 -2.23
N THR A 25 -8.88 -10.29 -2.02
CA THR A 25 -10.04 -9.39 -2.06
C THR A 25 -9.92 -8.27 -1.00
N LEU A 26 -9.49 -8.59 0.22
CA LEU A 26 -9.23 -7.59 1.27
C LEU A 26 -8.08 -6.65 0.90
N ARG A 27 -6.99 -7.18 0.32
CA ARG A 27 -5.86 -6.37 -0.17
C ARG A 27 -6.33 -5.37 -1.22
N GLU A 28 -7.11 -5.82 -2.19
CA GLU A 28 -7.63 -4.98 -3.27
C GLU A 28 -8.66 -3.98 -2.74
N HIS A 29 -9.42 -4.31 -1.70
CA HIS A 29 -10.33 -3.38 -1.05
C HIS A 29 -9.60 -2.20 -0.41
N ARG A 30 -8.52 -2.47 0.35
CA ARG A 30 -7.66 -1.41 0.87
C ARG A 30 -6.99 -0.63 -0.27
N GLY A 31 -6.56 -1.32 -1.33
CA GLY A 31 -5.96 -0.69 -2.51
C GLY A 31 -6.90 0.27 -3.24
N ASP A 32 -8.16 -0.13 -3.45
CA ASP A 32 -9.19 0.73 -4.04
C ASP A 32 -9.40 2.00 -3.21
N GLY A 33 -9.44 1.87 -1.87
CA GLY A 33 -9.52 3.02 -0.94
C GLY A 33 -8.29 3.92 -1.00
N HIS A 34 -7.09 3.34 -1.07
CA HIS A 34 -5.83 4.08 -1.18
C HIS A 34 -5.76 4.89 -2.47
N LEU A 35 -6.15 4.30 -3.61
CA LEU A 35 -6.20 5.02 -4.89
C LEU A 35 -7.22 6.16 -4.85
N ALA A 36 -8.37 5.97 -4.19
CA ALA A 36 -9.37 7.03 -4.02
C ALA A 36 -8.82 8.18 -3.17
N SER A 37 -8.11 7.89 -2.07
CA SER A 37 -7.47 8.90 -1.24
C SER A 37 -6.37 9.65 -2.00
N LEU A 38 -5.47 8.95 -2.70
CA LEU A 38 -4.46 9.59 -3.55
C LEU A 38 -5.08 10.50 -4.62
N LEU A 39 -6.19 10.08 -5.24
CA LEU A 39 -6.90 10.90 -6.20
C LEU A 39 -7.46 12.18 -5.56
N GLN A 40 -8.05 12.09 -4.37
CA GLN A 40 -8.59 13.23 -3.62
C GLN A 40 -7.51 14.29 -3.29
N HIS A 41 -6.27 13.85 -3.06
CA HIS A 41 -5.14 14.74 -2.76
C HIS A 41 -4.33 15.14 -4.01
N GLU A 42 -4.78 14.78 -5.22
CA GLU A 42 -4.07 15.01 -6.49
C GLU A 42 -2.66 14.41 -6.49
N LEU A 43 -2.54 13.18 -5.99
CA LEU A 43 -1.28 12.45 -5.84
C LEU A 43 -1.25 11.13 -6.63
N LEU A 44 -2.28 10.82 -7.41
CA LEU A 44 -2.37 9.56 -8.14
C LEU A 44 -1.18 9.36 -9.10
N GLY A 45 -0.57 8.17 -9.07
CA GLY A 45 0.54 7.81 -9.96
C GLY A 45 1.90 8.26 -9.44
N LEU A 46 2.71 8.89 -10.30
CA LEU A 46 4.10 9.25 -10.01
C LEU A 46 4.29 10.16 -8.78
N PRO A 47 3.46 11.19 -8.53
CA PRO A 47 3.61 12.03 -7.34
C PRO A 47 3.57 11.24 -6.01
N ALA A 48 2.73 10.21 -5.90
CA ALA A 48 2.72 9.33 -4.73
C ALA A 48 4.05 8.58 -4.54
N LEU A 49 4.69 8.17 -5.64
CA LEU A 49 6.00 7.49 -5.59
C LEU A 49 7.10 8.45 -5.15
N VAL A 50 7.07 9.70 -5.65
CA VAL A 50 8.02 10.73 -5.21
C VAL A 50 7.86 11.03 -3.72
N LEU A 51 6.63 11.20 -3.22
CA LEU A 51 6.38 11.38 -1.78
C LEU A 51 6.83 10.18 -0.96
N THR A 52 6.66 8.95 -1.48
CA THR A 52 7.12 7.72 -0.81
C THR A 52 8.64 7.66 -0.71
N ALA A 53 9.35 8.09 -1.75
CA ALA A 53 10.80 8.22 -1.71
C ALA A 53 11.26 9.32 -0.75
N ALA A 54 10.64 10.49 -0.81
CA ALA A 54 10.96 11.62 0.07
C ALA A 54 10.64 11.33 1.55
N ALA A 55 9.73 10.40 1.82
CA ALA A 55 9.45 9.88 3.16
C ALA A 55 10.50 8.86 3.64
N GLY A 56 11.48 8.49 2.81
CA GLY A 56 12.47 7.47 3.12
C GLY A 56 11.90 6.04 3.18
N THR A 57 10.69 5.81 2.67
CA THR A 57 10.05 4.47 2.71
C THR A 57 10.74 3.49 1.77
N THR A 58 11.21 3.96 0.62
CA THR A 58 11.94 3.19 -0.40
C THR A 58 12.73 4.16 -1.27
N SER A 59 13.84 3.74 -1.89
CA SER A 59 14.64 4.64 -2.72
C SER A 59 13.94 5.04 -4.03
N ALA A 60 14.17 6.28 -4.46
CA ALA A 60 13.71 6.80 -5.75
C ALA A 60 14.22 5.95 -6.93
N GLU A 61 15.49 5.55 -6.90
CA GLU A 61 16.11 4.73 -7.94
C GLU A 61 15.40 3.37 -8.10
N TRP A 62 15.04 2.74 -6.98
CA TRP A 62 14.33 1.47 -7.02
C TRP A 62 12.92 1.66 -7.58
N LEU A 63 12.20 2.70 -7.14
CA LEU A 63 10.84 2.98 -7.62
C LEU A 63 10.80 3.30 -9.12
N GLN A 64 11.74 4.09 -9.63
CA GLN A 64 11.87 4.39 -11.05
C GLN A 64 12.07 3.11 -11.87
N ARG A 65 13.04 2.26 -11.48
CA ARG A 65 13.30 0.98 -12.17
C ARG A 65 12.12 0.02 -12.10
N ALA A 66 11.51 -0.14 -10.92
CA ALA A 66 10.43 -1.10 -10.71
C ALA A 66 9.12 -0.69 -11.37
N ARG A 67 8.93 0.62 -11.66
CA ARG A 67 7.69 1.17 -12.23
C ARG A 67 7.85 1.73 -13.64
N GLY A 68 9.07 1.77 -14.17
CA GLY A 68 9.36 2.19 -15.54
C GLY A 68 9.32 3.71 -15.76
N TRP A 69 9.61 4.50 -14.73
CA TRP A 69 9.65 5.98 -14.84
C TRP A 69 11.04 6.46 -15.21
N SER A 70 11.11 7.45 -16.11
CA SER A 70 12.37 8.08 -16.48
C SER A 70 12.82 9.10 -15.41
N PRO A 71 14.13 9.42 -15.34
CA PRO A 71 14.62 10.49 -14.47
C PRO A 71 13.96 11.84 -14.74
N GLU A 72 13.64 12.14 -16.00
CA GLU A 72 12.99 13.38 -16.41
C GLU A 72 11.53 13.45 -15.92
N GLU A 73 10.77 12.36 -16.04
CA GLU A 73 9.40 12.27 -15.51
C GLU A 73 9.40 12.41 -13.99
N TRP A 74 10.36 11.77 -13.32
CA TRP A 74 10.53 11.85 -11.87
C TRP A 74 10.84 13.28 -11.42
N ALA A 75 11.79 13.94 -12.08
CA ALA A 75 12.16 15.32 -11.80
C ALA A 75 10.96 16.27 -11.98
N ALA A 76 10.22 16.14 -13.08
CA ALA A 76 9.03 16.95 -13.35
C ALA A 76 7.94 16.78 -12.27
N ALA A 77 7.73 15.55 -11.78
CA ALA A 77 6.81 15.30 -10.66
C ALA A 77 7.33 15.89 -9.33
N GLY A 78 8.64 15.84 -9.09
CA GLY A 78 9.29 16.46 -7.94
C GLY A 78 9.17 17.99 -7.93
N ASP A 79 9.36 18.63 -9.08
CA ASP A 79 9.19 20.07 -9.26
C ASP A 79 7.74 20.48 -8.97
N ALA A 80 6.76 19.75 -9.53
CA ALA A 80 5.34 20.00 -9.27
C ALA A 80 4.96 19.86 -7.77
N LEU A 81 5.57 18.91 -7.05
CA LEU A 81 5.38 18.76 -5.60
C LEU A 81 6.08 19.86 -4.80
N THR A 82 7.21 20.36 -5.29
CA THR A 82 7.94 21.50 -4.71
C THR A 82 7.13 22.79 -4.86
N ASP A 83 6.53 23.02 -6.03
CA ASP A 83 5.64 24.15 -6.29
C ASP A 83 4.40 24.13 -5.39
N ARG A 84 3.93 22.93 -5.04
CA ARG A 84 2.85 22.71 -4.05
C ARG A 84 3.32 22.80 -2.60
N GLY A 85 4.62 22.98 -2.36
CA GLY A 85 5.20 23.04 -1.02
C GLY A 85 5.18 21.72 -0.25
N LEU A 86 5.02 20.58 -0.93
CA LEU A 86 4.99 19.24 -0.30
C LEU A 86 6.38 18.62 -0.15
N VAL A 87 7.31 19.00 -1.01
CA VAL A 87 8.69 18.51 -1.02
C VAL A 87 9.66 19.70 -1.02
N SER A 88 10.83 19.52 -0.39
CA SER A 88 11.97 20.43 -0.47
C SER A 88 13.23 19.62 -0.75
N GLY A 89 13.72 19.68 -1.99
CA GLY A 89 14.79 18.80 -2.45
C GLY A 89 14.32 17.35 -2.48
N GLU A 90 14.98 16.48 -1.71
CA GLU A 90 14.65 15.06 -1.61
C GLU A 90 13.83 14.71 -0.34
N GLU A 91 13.40 15.71 0.42
CA GLU A 91 12.71 15.51 1.70
C GLU A 91 11.27 16.04 1.69
N LEU A 92 10.41 15.44 2.50
CA LEU A 92 9.08 16.00 2.77
C LEU A 92 9.16 17.31 3.56
N THR A 93 8.33 18.28 3.19
CA THR A 93 8.05 19.42 4.05
C THR A 93 7.12 19.03 5.21
N ALA A 94 6.82 19.96 6.11
CA ALA A 94 5.79 19.75 7.12
C ALA A 94 4.41 19.49 6.48
N GLU A 95 4.07 20.22 5.43
CA GLU A 95 2.82 20.04 4.68
C GLU A 95 2.82 18.69 3.95
N GLY A 96 3.92 18.30 3.32
CA GLY A 96 4.05 16.99 2.67
C GLY A 96 3.85 15.82 3.64
N ARG A 97 4.37 15.93 4.87
CA ARG A 97 4.11 14.96 5.94
C ARG A 97 2.63 14.94 6.35
N ALA A 98 2.00 16.10 6.48
CA ALA A 98 0.59 16.20 6.84
C ALA A 98 -0.32 15.60 5.76
N VAL A 99 -0.08 15.90 4.48
CA VAL A 99 -0.82 15.32 3.36
C VAL A 99 -0.63 13.81 3.28
N ARG A 100 0.61 13.31 3.45
CA ARG A 100 0.86 11.87 3.49
C ARG A 100 0.11 11.19 4.63
N ALA A 101 0.12 11.78 5.83
CA ALA A 101 -0.63 11.25 6.97
C ALA A 101 -2.13 11.21 6.69
N ALA A 102 -2.69 12.28 6.11
CA ALA A 102 -4.10 12.33 5.72
C ALA A 102 -4.46 11.23 4.71
N VAL A 103 -3.57 10.93 3.75
CA VAL A 103 -3.77 9.84 2.80
C VAL A 103 -3.85 8.48 3.50
N GLU A 104 -2.94 8.20 4.44
CA GLU A 104 -2.97 6.94 5.19
C GLU A 104 -4.21 6.84 6.09
N ASP A 105 -4.56 7.91 6.80
CA ASP A 105 -5.75 7.96 7.66
C ASP A 105 -7.03 7.71 6.84
N ASP A 106 -7.16 8.35 5.67
CA ASP A 106 -8.30 8.11 4.78
C ASP A 106 -8.29 6.70 4.20
N THR A 107 -7.11 6.16 3.89
CA THR A 107 -6.98 4.77 3.41
C THR A 107 -7.49 3.79 4.46
N ASP A 108 -7.08 3.95 5.72
CA ASP A 108 -7.48 3.06 6.82
C ASP A 108 -8.96 3.21 7.16
N ARG A 109 -9.49 4.45 7.15
CA ARG A 109 -10.93 4.72 7.30
C ARG A 109 -11.75 4.04 6.22
N LEU A 110 -11.32 4.14 4.95
CA LEU A 110 -12.03 3.53 3.82
C LEU A 110 -11.95 1.99 3.84
N ALA A 111 -10.88 1.42 4.38
CA ALA A 111 -10.69 -0.02 4.50
C ALA A 111 -11.38 -0.64 5.74
N GLN A 112 -12.00 0.16 6.61
CA GLN A 112 -12.49 -0.29 7.92
C GLN A 112 -13.67 -1.28 7.84
N GLY A 113 -14.51 -1.20 6.80
CA GLY A 113 -15.78 -1.94 6.72
C GLY A 113 -15.68 -3.45 7.00
N PRO A 114 -14.82 -4.19 6.29
CA PRO A 114 -14.64 -5.63 6.53
C PRO A 114 -14.17 -5.98 7.95
N TRP A 115 -13.28 -5.16 8.52
CA TRP A 115 -12.76 -5.38 9.88
C TRP A 115 -13.83 -5.10 10.94
N ALA A 116 -14.64 -4.06 10.76
CA ALA A 116 -15.76 -3.77 11.64
C ALA A 116 -16.83 -4.87 11.59
N ALA A 117 -17.07 -5.48 10.43
CA ALA A 117 -17.99 -6.61 10.28
C ALA A 117 -17.47 -7.89 10.97
N LEU A 118 -16.14 -8.08 11.01
CA LEU A 118 -15.50 -9.20 11.69
C LEU A 118 -15.46 -9.02 13.22
N GLY A 119 -15.30 -7.78 13.67
CA GLY A 119 -15.19 -7.40 15.08
C GLY A 119 -13.87 -7.82 15.72
N ASP A 120 -13.55 -7.27 16.89
CA ASP A 120 -12.26 -7.46 17.55
C ASP A 120 -11.90 -8.94 17.76
N ALA A 121 -12.83 -9.73 18.31
CA ALA A 121 -12.61 -11.16 18.54
C ALA A 121 -12.39 -11.95 17.24
N GLY A 122 -13.05 -11.56 16.15
CA GLY A 122 -12.87 -12.17 14.84
C GLY A 122 -11.52 -11.79 14.22
N CYS A 123 -11.10 -10.54 14.37
CA CYS A 123 -9.79 -10.05 13.96
C CYS A 123 -8.66 -10.77 14.71
N ASP A 124 -8.79 -10.92 16.04
CA ASP A 124 -7.83 -11.67 16.87
C ASP A 124 -7.73 -13.13 16.40
N ARG A 125 -8.88 -13.77 16.18
CA ARG A 125 -8.91 -15.15 15.68
C ARG A 125 -8.28 -15.27 14.28
N LEU A 126 -8.52 -14.30 13.40
CA LEU A 126 -7.91 -14.29 12.08
C LEU A 126 -6.38 -14.14 12.17
N ALA A 127 -5.88 -13.25 13.03
CA ALA A 127 -4.45 -13.07 13.25
C ALA A 127 -3.80 -14.34 13.83
N GLU A 128 -4.46 -15.01 14.78
CA GLU A 128 -4.01 -16.30 15.33
C GLU A 128 -3.88 -17.36 14.24
N LEU A 129 -4.90 -17.48 13.38
CA LEU A 129 -4.94 -18.47 12.29
C LEU A 129 -3.91 -18.18 11.19
N LEU A 130 -3.65 -16.91 10.87
CA LEU A 130 -2.68 -16.53 9.85
C LEU A 130 -1.23 -16.56 10.36
N GLY A 131 -1.02 -16.53 11.67
CA GLY A 131 0.32 -16.55 12.28
C GLY A 131 1.22 -17.68 11.77
N PRO A 132 0.80 -18.96 11.85
CA PRO A 132 1.59 -20.08 11.35
C PRO A 132 1.88 -20.01 9.84
N VAL A 133 0.91 -19.51 9.04
CA VAL A 133 1.08 -19.35 7.59
C VAL A 133 2.15 -18.30 7.30
N ARG A 134 2.10 -17.15 8.00
CA ARG A 134 3.12 -16.09 7.90
C ARG A 134 4.50 -16.64 8.24
N HIS A 135 4.63 -17.37 9.35
CA HIS A 135 5.91 -17.95 9.79
C HIS A 135 6.47 -18.94 8.76
N ALA A 136 5.63 -19.79 8.19
CA ALA A 136 6.04 -20.72 7.15
C ALA A 136 6.55 -19.99 5.88
N ILE A 137 5.85 -18.94 5.44
CA ILE A 137 6.27 -18.13 4.28
C ILE A 137 7.62 -17.45 4.54
N VAL A 138 7.80 -16.84 5.71
CA VAL A 138 9.05 -16.19 6.10
C VAL A 138 10.20 -17.19 6.18
N ALA A 139 9.96 -18.37 6.76
CA ALA A 139 10.99 -19.40 6.93
C ALA A 139 11.52 -19.97 5.60
N ILE A 140 10.76 -19.88 4.51
CA ILE A 140 11.20 -20.30 3.17
C ILE A 140 12.27 -19.36 2.60
N GLY A 141 12.38 -18.13 3.11
CA GLY A 141 13.48 -17.21 2.81
C GLY A 141 13.30 -16.37 1.53
N ASP A 142 12.19 -16.53 0.80
CA ASP A 142 11.87 -15.73 -0.40
C ASP A 142 11.24 -14.37 -0.06
N TRP A 143 11.65 -13.75 1.05
CA TRP A 143 11.18 -12.41 1.42
C TRP A 143 11.87 -11.35 0.56
N PRO A 144 11.14 -10.49 -0.17
CA PRO A 144 11.76 -9.46 -1.00
C PRO A 144 12.55 -8.47 -0.14
N ALA A 145 13.87 -8.40 -0.35
CA ALA A 145 14.75 -7.43 0.32
C ALA A 145 14.36 -5.96 0.05
N HIS A 146 13.60 -5.72 -1.01
CA HIS A 146 13.06 -4.41 -1.36
C HIS A 146 11.58 -4.57 -1.67
N ASN A 147 10.73 -4.03 -0.79
CA ASN A 147 9.30 -4.01 -1.02
C ASN A 147 8.81 -2.56 -1.21
N PRO A 148 7.92 -2.32 -2.20
CA PRO A 148 7.45 -0.97 -2.56
C PRO A 148 6.59 -0.30 -1.47
N ILE A 149 6.20 -1.06 -0.45
CA ILE A 149 5.21 -0.66 0.55
C ILE A 149 5.85 -0.43 1.93
N GLY A 150 7.18 -0.49 2.04
CA GLY A 150 7.92 -0.22 3.28
C GLY A 150 7.65 -1.20 4.43
N VAL A 151 7.16 -2.42 4.16
CA VAL A 151 6.97 -3.43 5.18
C VAL A 151 8.34 -3.77 5.80
N PRO A 152 8.49 -3.70 7.13
CA PRO A 152 9.74 -4.06 7.79
C PRO A 152 10.19 -5.48 7.47
N GLU A 153 11.49 -5.74 7.59
CA GLU A 153 11.96 -7.13 7.57
C GLU A 153 11.24 -7.94 8.67
N PRO A 154 10.83 -9.18 8.36
CA PRO A 154 10.21 -10.03 9.35
C PRO A 154 11.21 -10.30 10.49
N ALA A 155 10.78 -9.99 11.71
CA ALA A 155 11.52 -10.33 12.94
C ALA A 155 11.49 -11.83 13.24
#